data_AF-A0A954FV48-F1
#
_entry.id   AF-A0A954FV48-F1
#
_cell.length_a   1.000
_cell.length_b   1.000
_cell.length_c   1.000
_cell.angle_alpha   90.00
_cell.angle_beta   90.00
_cell.angle_gamma   90.00
#
_symmetry.space_group_name_H-M   'P 1'
#
loop_
_entity.id
_entity.type
_entity.pdbx_description
1 polymer ?
#
loop_
_entity_poly.entity_id
_entity_poly.type
_entity_poly.pdbx_seq_one_letter_code
_entity_poly.pdbx_strand_id
1 'polypeptide(L)'
;MDLIEIGMELGERLGIDDEKLFLDHLETVQDLYFSTCRLLKEQAEQQQTQILSKPEIYTVVMASVSKVTGIPEAEISSRTLLRDICD
;
A
#
# COMPACT_ATOMS: atom_id res chain seq x y z
N MET A 1 -6.89 11.03 7.81
CA MET A 1 -8.00 10.23 7.24
C MET A 1 -7.48 9.41 6.07
N ASP A 2 -6.67 10.02 5.22
CA ASP A 2 -6.13 9.47 3.98
C ASP A 2 -5.38 8.15 4.15
N LEU A 3 -4.58 7.99 5.22
CA LEU A 3 -3.85 6.74 5.42
C LEU A 3 -4.80 5.53 5.55
N ILE A 4 -5.96 5.72 6.20
CA ILE A 4 -6.98 4.68 6.31
C ILE A 4 -7.58 4.39 4.93
N GLU A 5 -7.93 5.43 4.18
CA GLU A 5 -8.49 5.30 2.82
C GLU A 5 -7.51 4.63 1.84
N ILE A 6 -6.22 4.91 1.96
CA ILE A 6 -5.17 4.23 1.20
C ILE A 6 -5.18 2.73 1.53
N GLY A 7 -5.25 2.36 2.82
CA GLY A 7 -5.36 0.96 3.24
C GLY A 7 -6.58 0.28 2.64
N MET A 8 -7.75 0.92 2.72
CA MET A 8 -9.00 0.39 2.15
C MET A 8 -8.91 0.21 0.63
N GLU A 9 -8.35 1.18 -0.11
CA GLU A 9 -8.13 1.06 -1.55
C GLU A 9 -7.18 -0.10 -1.90
N LEU A 10 -6.13 -0.30 -1.10
CA LEU A 10 -5.22 -1.43 -1.27
C LEU A 10 -5.90 -2.76 -0.97
N GLY A 11 -6.70 -2.83 0.09
CA GLY A 11 -7.53 -3.98 0.41
C GLY A 11 -8.47 -4.36 -0.74
N GLU A 12 -9.16 -3.37 -1.33
CA GLU A 12 -10.06 -3.58 -2.47
C GLU A 12 -9.32 -4.08 -3.71
N ARG A 13 -8.16 -3.49 -4.04
CA ARG A 13 -7.40 -3.83 -5.26
C ARG A 13 -6.62 -5.13 -5.16
N LEU A 14 -6.10 -5.45 -3.99
CA LEU A 14 -5.15 -6.54 -3.77
C LEU A 14 -5.76 -7.70 -2.99
N GLY A 15 -6.94 -7.52 -2.40
CA GLY A 15 -7.61 -8.53 -1.58
C GLY A 15 -6.91 -8.78 -0.25
N ILE A 16 -6.09 -7.83 0.22
CA ILE A 16 -5.41 -7.90 1.53
C ILE A 16 -6.32 -7.40 2.65
N ASP A 17 -6.00 -7.82 3.86
CA ASP A 17 -6.60 -7.34 5.10
C ASP A 17 -5.99 -5.98 5.46
N ASP A 18 -6.72 -4.90 5.18
CA ASP A 18 -6.26 -3.52 5.36
C ASP A 18 -6.08 -3.15 6.83
N GLU A 19 -6.81 -3.78 7.76
CA GLU A 19 -6.62 -3.55 9.20
C GLU A 19 -5.22 -3.95 9.64
N LYS A 20 -4.66 -5.02 9.06
CA LYS A 20 -3.30 -5.50 9.37
C LYS A 20 -2.20 -4.58 8.83
N LEU A 21 -2.53 -3.72 7.87
CA LEU A 21 -1.60 -2.74 7.31
C LEU A 21 -1.23 -1.68 8.36
N PHE A 22 -2.18 -1.32 9.22
CA PHE A 22 -2.00 -0.33 10.30
C PHE A 22 -1.34 -0.89 11.57
N LEU A 23 -1.09 -2.20 11.63
CA LEU A 23 -0.29 -2.80 12.71
C LEU A 23 1.22 -2.52 12.52
N ASP A 24 1.63 -2.21 11.30
CA ASP A 24 3.00 -1.84 10.98
C ASP A 24 3.21 -0.33 11.20
N HIS A 25 4.45 0.04 11.53
CA HIS A 25 4.83 1.44 11.65
C HIS A 25 5.07 2.04 10.26
N LEU A 26 4.06 2.72 9.72
CA LEU A 26 4.07 3.31 8.38
C LEU A 26 4.53 4.77 8.42
N GLU A 27 5.81 5.04 8.15
CA GLU A 27 6.32 6.42 8.01
C GLU A 27 6.36 6.89 6.57
N THR A 28 6.72 5.99 5.64
CA THR A 28 6.97 6.30 4.24
C THR A 28 6.12 5.48 3.29
N VAL A 29 6.02 5.94 2.03
CA VAL A 29 5.40 5.15 0.94
C VAL A 29 6.14 3.81 0.75
N GLN A 30 7.44 3.76 1.02
CA GLN A 30 8.22 2.52 1.00
C GLN A 30 7.78 1.53 2.09
N ASP A 31 7.49 2.01 3.30
CA ASP A 31 7.00 1.17 4.40
C ASP A 31 5.64 0.58 4.03
N LEU A 32 4.74 1.42 3.50
CA LEU A 32 3.45 0.99 2.99
C LEU A 32 3.58 -0.13 1.94
N TYR A 33 4.50 0.04 0.99
CA TYR A 33 4.80 -0.99 -0.01
C TYR A 33 5.31 -2.29 0.61
N PHE A 34 6.21 -2.23 1.59
CA PHE A 34 6.74 -3.43 2.23
C PHE A 34 5.70 -4.16 3.07
N SER A 35 4.86 -3.43 3.81
CA SER A 35 3.71 -3.99 4.54
C SER A 35 2.74 -4.67 3.59
N THR A 36 2.41 -4.02 2.47
CA THR A 36 1.57 -4.60 1.40
C THR A 36 2.16 -5.91 0.86
N CYS A 37 3.46 -5.94 0.56
CA CYS A 37 4.15 -7.15 0.12
C CYS A 37 4.10 -8.28 1.16
N ARG A 38 4.27 -7.94 2.44
CA ARG A 38 4.21 -8.90 3.55
C ARG A 38 2.83 -9.55 3.63
N LEU A 39 1.77 -8.74 3.62
CA LEU A 39 0.39 -9.23 3.70
C LEU A 39 0.01 -10.11 2.50
N LEU A 40 0.37 -9.71 1.28
CA LEU A 40 0.16 -10.53 0.09
C LEU A 40 0.89 -11.88 0.17
N LYS A 41 2.09 -11.90 0.74
CA LYS A 41 2.84 -13.14 0.94
C LYS A 41 2.16 -14.04 1.98
N GLU A 42 1.75 -13.49 3.12
CA GLU A 42 1.01 -14.23 4.15
C GLU A 42 -0.28 -14.84 3.61
N GLN A 43 -1.02 -14.07 2.81
CA GLN A 43 -2.24 -14.55 2.15
C GLN A 43 -1.97 -15.66 1.13
N ALA A 44 -0.92 -15.52 0.31
CA ALA A 44 -0.56 -16.52 -0.67
C ALA A 44 -0.12 -17.84 -0.03
N GLU A 45 0.59 -17.78 1.10
CA GLU A 45 0.94 -18.95 1.90
C GLU A 45 -0.31 -19.65 2.47
N GLN A 46 -1.36 -18.89 2.82
CA GLN A 46 -2.62 -19.43 3.33
C GLN A 46 -3.55 -19.98 2.23
N GLN A 47 -3.59 -19.35 1.06
CA GLN A 47 -4.61 -19.58 0.02
C GLN A 47 -4.08 -20.26 -1.26
N GLN A 48 -2.76 -20.52 -1.37
CA GLN A 48 -2.10 -21.07 -2.57
C GLN A 48 -2.41 -20.28 -3.87
N THR A 49 -2.59 -18.96 -3.74
CA THR A 49 -2.90 -18.05 -4.84
C THR A 49 -1.64 -17.51 -5.51
N GLN A 50 -1.80 -17.09 -6.76
CA GLN A 50 -0.74 -16.45 -7.53
C GLN A 50 -0.40 -15.08 -6.93
N ILE A 51 0.89 -14.87 -6.62
CA ILE A 51 1.38 -13.61 -6.04
C ILE A 51 1.68 -12.64 -7.17
N LEU A 52 1.17 -11.42 -7.06
CA LEU A 52 1.61 -10.30 -7.90
C LEU A 52 3.12 -10.11 -7.77
N SER A 53 3.79 -9.75 -8.85
CA SER A 53 5.19 -9.41 -8.82
C SER A 53 5.43 -8.10 -8.03
N LYS A 54 6.62 -7.94 -7.48
CA LYS A 54 7.02 -6.73 -6.75
C LYS A 54 6.74 -5.42 -7.53
N PRO A 55 7.05 -5.32 -8.84
CA PRO A 55 6.71 -4.13 -9.63
C PRO A 55 5.22 -3.87 -9.75
N GLU A 56 4.39 -4.91 -9.87
CA GLU A 56 2.93 -4.77 -9.92
C GLU A 56 2.39 -4.24 -8.59
N ILE A 57 2.86 -4.80 -7.47
CA ILE A 57 2.50 -4.31 -6.13
C ILE A 57 2.89 -2.84 -5.97
N TYR A 58 4.12 -2.48 -6.35
CA TYR A 58 4.58 -1.10 -6.28
C TYR A 58 3.69 -0.16 -7.11
N THR A 59 3.32 -0.57 -8.32
CA THR A 59 2.43 0.20 -9.20
C THR A 59 1.07 0.44 -8.54
N VAL A 60 0.49 -0.60 -7.94
CA VAL A 60 -0.79 -0.47 -7.23
C VAL A 60 -0.68 0.46 -6.04
N VAL A 61 0.40 0.35 -5.25
CA VAL A 61 0.64 1.23 -4.09
C VAL A 61 0.74 2.69 -4.51
N MET A 62 1.56 3.01 -5.51
CA MET A 62 1.71 4.39 -6.00
C MET A 62 0.38 4.95 -6.52
N ALA A 63 -0.37 4.15 -7.29
CA ALA A 63 -1.67 4.55 -7.82
C ALA A 63 -2.72 4.74 -6.71
N SER A 64 -2.70 3.95 -5.64
CA SER A 64 -3.61 4.12 -4.50
C SER A 64 -3.28 5.36 -3.69
N VAL A 65 -2.00 5.61 -3.40
CA VAL A 65 -1.56 6.84 -2.71
C VAL A 65 -1.93 8.08 -3.53
N SER A 66 -1.64 8.07 -4.83
CA SER A 66 -1.99 9.16 -5.76
C SER A 66 -3.49 9.43 -5.81
N LYS A 67 -4.31 8.37 -5.89
CA LYS A 67 -5.78 8.50 -5.92
C LYS A 67 -6.33 9.17 -4.67
N VAL A 68 -5.87 8.76 -3.49
CA VAL A 68 -6.42 9.24 -2.21
C VAL A 68 -5.90 10.63 -1.88
N THR A 69 -4.59 10.86 -2.02
CA THR A 69 -3.96 12.15 -1.68
C THR A 69 -4.16 13.23 -2.74
N GLY A 70 -4.56 12.83 -3.97
CA GLY A 70 -4.65 13.72 -5.12
C GLY A 70 -3.29 14.16 -5.69
N ILE A 71 -2.17 13.66 -5.14
CA ILE A 71 -0.82 13.99 -5.58
C ILE A 71 -0.45 13.10 -6.77
N PRO A 72 0.02 13.65 -7.90
CA PRO A 72 0.42 12.85 -9.06
C PRO A 72 1.53 11.83 -8.72
N GLU A 73 1.46 10.62 -9.28
CA GLU A 73 2.46 9.56 -9.04
C GLU A 73 3.90 10.01 -9.33
N ALA A 74 4.08 10.91 -10.29
CA ALA A 74 5.39 11.46 -10.66
C ALA A 74 6.02 12.35 -9.57
N GLU A 75 5.21 12.85 -8.63
CA GLU A 75 5.64 13.70 -7.51
C GLU A 75 5.81 12.90 -6.21
N ILE A 76 5.35 11.64 -6.19
CA ILE A 76 5.50 10.73 -5.06
C ILE A 76 6.79 9.92 -5.24
N SER A 77 7.60 9.84 -4.19
CA SER A 77 8.78 8.99 -4.15
C SER A 77 8.62 7.93 -3.07
N SER A 78 9.41 6.85 -3.15
CA SER A 78 9.42 5.83 -2.09
C SER A 78 9.80 6.40 -0.71
N ARG A 79 10.54 7.52 -0.67
CA ARG A 79 10.97 8.19 0.56
C ARG A 79 9.99 9.27 1.04
N THR A 80 8.91 9.52 0.30
CA THR A 80 7.90 10.49 0.70
C THR A 80 7.29 10.04 2.02
N LEU A 81 7.30 10.92 3.02
CA LEU A 81 6.69 10.65 4.32
C LEU A 81 5.17 10.68 4.15
N LEU A 82 4.47 9.67 4.65
CA LEU A 82 3.01 9.59 4.57
C LEU A 82 2.36 10.78 5.28
N ARG A 83 2.91 11.22 6.41
CA ARG A 83 2.41 12.39 7.15
C ARG A 83 2.50 13.72 6.37
N ASP A 84 3.34 13.79 5.34
CA ASP A 84 3.50 15.01 4.54
C ASP A 84 2.47 15.08 3.40
N ILE A 85 1.80 13.95 3.10
CA ILE A 85 0.87 13.79 1.98
C ILE A 85 -0.52 13.31 2.39
N CYS A 86 -0.70 12.88 3.64
CA CYS A 86 -1.96 12.44 4.23
C CYS A 86 -2.44 13.50 5.23
N ASP A 87 -3.67 13.99 5.07
CA ASP A 87 -4.35 14.93 5.98
C ASP A 87 -5.00 14.23 7.19
#